data_AF-A0A2D4SPV2-F1
#
_entry.id   AF-A0A2D4SPV2-F1
#
_cell.length_a   1.000
_cell.length_b   1.000
_cell.length_c   1.000
_cell.angle_alpha   90.00
_cell.angle_beta   90.00
_cell.angle_gamma   90.00
#
_symmetry.space_group_name_H-M   'P 1'
#
loop_
_entity.id
_entity.type
_entity.pdbx_description
1 polymer ?
#
loop_
_entity_poly.entity_id
_entity_poly.type
_entity_poly.pdbx_seq_one_letter_code
_entity_poly.pdbx_strand_id
1 'polypeptide(L)'
;MNDQKPIINFEASNQKAMFFLRYRWIGVPILCSGIMLFLSVLTMFPQTNGDYFLILLGFGCMALGLTSFGVSHDTAMALVAEHYPKTANFNSALQREFSEDIKWDKAKTLSLSAHTKTAMVIPLLALLVQSYVFIRLSCHVDSSFVNQCGWSIF
;
A
#
# COMPACT_ATOMS: atom_id res chain seq x y z
N MET A 1 -29.81 -28.02 -11.97
CA MET A 1 -29.60 -26.57 -11.82
C MET A 1 -28.37 -26.22 -12.64
N ASN A 2 -28.55 -25.53 -13.76
CA ASN A 2 -27.44 -25.03 -14.57
C ASN A 2 -26.85 -23.82 -13.84
N ASP A 3 -25.78 -24.02 -13.08
CA ASP A 3 -24.90 -22.93 -12.67
C ASP A 3 -24.19 -22.41 -13.92
N GLN A 4 -24.90 -21.60 -14.71
CA GLN A 4 -24.26 -20.70 -15.65
C GLN A 4 -23.43 -19.74 -14.81
N LYS A 5 -22.17 -20.12 -14.53
CA LYS A 5 -21.14 -19.18 -14.10
C LYS A 5 -21.29 -17.95 -15.00
N PRO A 6 -21.52 -16.75 -14.45
CA PRO A 6 -21.71 -15.56 -15.26
C PRO A 6 -20.54 -15.50 -16.22
N ILE A 7 -20.83 -15.30 -17.50
CA ILE A 7 -19.82 -15.04 -18.52
C ILE A 7 -19.06 -13.82 -18.00
N ILE A 8 -17.93 -14.07 -17.34
CA ILE A 8 -17.12 -13.02 -16.75
C ILE A 8 -16.72 -12.16 -17.95
N ASN A 9 -17.22 -10.93 -17.96
CA ASN A 9 -17.02 -10.02 -19.07
C ASN A 9 -15.53 -9.73 -19.14
N PHE A 10 -14.86 -10.38 -20.09
CA PHE A 10 -13.42 -10.27 -20.31
C PHE A 10 -12.96 -8.81 -20.37
N GLU A 11 -13.74 -7.96 -21.04
CA GLU A 11 -13.46 -6.54 -21.16
C GLU A 11 -13.51 -5.84 -19.79
N ALA A 12 -14.48 -6.18 -18.95
CA ALA A 12 -14.58 -5.65 -17.59
C ALA A 12 -13.39 -6.10 -16.72
N SER A 13 -12.95 -7.34 -16.85
CA SER A 13 -11.77 -7.86 -16.14
C SER A 13 -10.48 -7.19 -16.59
N ASN A 14 -10.30 -6.96 -17.89
CA ASN A 14 -9.16 -6.24 -18.46
C ASN A 14 -9.10 -4.78 -17.95
N GLN A 15 -10.23 -4.07 -17.99
CA GLN A 15 -10.33 -2.71 -17.47
C GLN A 15 -10.03 -2.64 -15.96
N LYS A 16 -10.55 -3.60 -15.20
CA LYS A 16 -10.35 -3.68 -13.74
C LYS A 16 -8.90 -4.02 -13.38
N ALA A 17 -8.28 -4.95 -14.08
CA ALA A 17 -6.87 -5.28 -13.90
C ALA A 17 -5.97 -4.08 -14.24
N MET A 18 -6.27 -3.37 -15.34
CA MET A 18 -5.56 -2.14 -15.71
C MET A 18 -5.71 -1.03 -14.67
N PHE A 19 -6.91 -0.90 -14.09
CA PHE A 19 -7.13 0.02 -12.98
C PHE A 19 -6.19 -0.29 -11.82
N PHE A 20 -6.16 -1.53 -11.32
CA PHE A 20 -5.31 -1.89 -10.19
C PHE A 20 -3.80 -1.82 -10.50
N LEU A 21 -3.40 -2.15 -11.73
CA LEU A 21 -2.03 -1.99 -12.20
C LEU A 21 -1.58 -0.51 -12.17
N ARG A 22 -2.47 0.42 -12.49
CA ARG A 22 -2.19 1.86 -12.36
C ARG A 22 -2.28 2.33 -10.91
N TYR A 23 -3.27 1.84 -10.18
CA TYR A 23 -3.54 2.21 -8.80
C TYR A 23 -2.37 1.86 -7.86
N ARG A 24 -1.58 0.81 -8.16
CA ARG A 24 -0.37 0.47 -7.38
C ARG A 24 0.58 1.65 -7.21
N TRP A 25 0.64 2.56 -8.19
CA TRP A 25 1.51 3.74 -8.14
C TRP A 25 1.12 4.76 -7.07
N ILE A 26 -0.10 4.71 -6.53
CA ILE A 26 -0.48 5.49 -5.34
C ILE A 26 0.25 4.97 -4.09
N GLY A 27 0.61 3.68 -4.06
CA GLY A 27 1.41 3.11 -2.98
C GLY A 27 2.82 3.72 -2.88
N VAL A 28 3.38 4.20 -3.99
CA VAL A 28 4.74 4.79 -4.02
C VAL A 28 4.84 6.10 -3.21
N PRO A 29 4.03 7.15 -3.45
CA PRO A 29 4.10 8.35 -2.63
C PRO A 29 3.75 8.06 -1.17
N ILE A 30 2.82 7.14 -0.88
CA ILE A 30 2.48 6.71 0.49
C ILE A 30 3.68 6.02 1.16
N LEU A 31 4.41 5.17 0.43
CA LEU A 31 5.63 4.54 0.93
C LEU A 31 6.71 5.59 1.22
N CYS A 32 6.95 6.52 0.29
CA CYS A 32 7.93 7.58 0.48
C CYS A 32 7.59 8.46 1.68
N SER A 33 6.33 8.88 1.85
CA SER A 33 5.91 9.65 3.03
C SER A 33 6.04 8.84 4.32
N GLY A 34 5.74 7.54 4.28
CA GLY A 34 5.95 6.63 5.41
C GLY A 34 7.42 6.49 5.80
N ILE A 35 8.34 6.37 4.83
CA ILE A 35 9.78 6.34 5.06
C ILE A 35 10.25 7.67 5.68
N MET A 36 9.81 8.81 5.12
CA MET A 36 10.17 10.12 5.65
C MET A 36 9.69 10.28 7.10
N LEU A 37 8.44 9.90 7.40
CA LEU A 37 7.90 9.94 8.76
C LEU A 37 8.67 9.01 9.71
N PHE A 38 9.00 7.79 9.28
CA PHE A 38 9.78 6.87 10.09
C PHE A 38 11.16 7.45 10.44
N LEU A 39 11.85 8.03 9.45
CA LEU A 39 13.13 8.71 9.68
C LEU A 39 12.96 9.91 10.62
N SER A 40 11.90 10.71 10.47
CA SER A 40 11.61 11.83 11.39
C SER A 40 11.35 11.36 12.82
N VAL A 41 10.64 10.24 13.01
CA VAL A 41 10.44 9.66 14.35
C VAL A 41 11.77 9.24 14.97
N LEU A 42 12.65 8.60 14.19
CA LEU A 42 13.97 8.18 14.69
C LEU A 42 14.85 9.37 15.07
N THR A 43 14.87 10.43 14.26
CA THR A 43 15.70 11.62 14.55
C THR A 43 15.19 12.40 15.76
N MET A 44 13.88 12.35 16.01
CA MET A 44 13.23 13.12 17.08
C MET A 44 12.95 12.26 18.33
N PHE A 45 13.38 11.00 18.35
CA PHE A 45 13.16 10.08 19.45
C PHE A 45 13.54 10.61 20.85
N PRO A 46 14.65 11.38 21.02
CA PRO A 46 14.94 11.99 22.32
C PRO A 46 13.89 13.01 22.77
N GLN A 47 13.25 13.71 21.83
CA GLN A 47 12.23 14.73 22.08
C GLN A 47 10.84 14.11 22.35
N THR A 48 10.64 12.84 21.97
CA THR A 48 9.40 12.11 22.28
C THR A 48 9.45 11.41 23.64
N ASN A 49 10.42 11.73 24.50
CA ASN A 49 10.68 11.05 25.78
C ASN A 49 10.87 9.53 25.62
N GLY A 50 11.39 9.09 24.47
CA GLY A 50 11.63 7.68 24.21
C GLY A 50 10.35 6.87 23.90
N ASP A 51 9.31 7.49 23.32
CA ASP A 51 8.08 6.79 22.96
C ASP A 51 8.31 5.77 21.81
N TYR A 52 8.58 4.52 22.18
CA TYR A 52 8.76 3.40 21.26
C TYR A 52 7.50 3.08 20.43
N PHE A 53 6.31 3.48 20.89
CA PHE A 53 5.08 3.25 20.13
C PHE A 53 5.09 4.05 18.83
N LEU A 54 5.64 5.27 18.84
CA LEU A 54 5.81 6.07 17.63
C LEU A 54 6.78 5.45 16.63
N ILE A 55 7.85 4.79 17.10
CA ILE A 55 8.77 4.05 16.22
C ILE A 55 8.03 2.91 15.53
N LEU A 56 7.26 2.13 16.29
CA LEU A 56 6.48 1.01 15.75
C LEU A 56 5.45 1.49 14.73
N LEU A 57 4.76 2.60 15.01
CA LEU A 57 3.83 3.21 14.06
C LEU A 57 4.53 3.77 12.83
N GLY A 58 5.69 4.42 12.97
CA GLY A 58 6.49 4.88 11.84
C GLY A 58 6.92 3.73 10.92
N PHE A 59 7.36 2.61 11.49
CA PHE A 59 7.63 1.39 10.74
C PHE A 59 6.35 0.86 10.06
N GLY A 60 5.22 0.88 10.78
CA GLY A 60 3.91 0.53 10.25
C GLY A 60 3.49 1.38 9.04
N CYS A 61 3.77 2.68 9.04
CA CYS A 61 3.53 3.57 7.91
C CYS A 61 4.28 3.13 6.65
N MET A 62 5.55 2.76 6.80
CA MET A 62 6.36 2.24 5.70
C MET A 62 5.82 0.90 5.21
N ALA A 63 5.53 -0.03 6.13
CA ALA A 63 5.00 -1.35 5.80
C ALA A 63 3.67 -1.25 5.05
N LEU A 64 2.73 -0.43 5.52
CA LEU A 64 1.43 -0.20 4.87
C LEU A 64 1.58 0.42 3.46
N GLY A 65 2.52 1.34 3.27
CA GLY A 65 2.82 1.90 1.94
C GLY A 65 3.30 0.81 0.97
N LEU A 66 4.22 -0.05 1.43
CA LEU A 66 4.71 -1.18 0.64
C LEU A 66 3.60 -2.21 0.36
N THR A 67 2.78 -2.54 1.35
CA THR A 67 1.63 -3.45 1.20
C THR A 67 0.60 -2.89 0.22
N SER A 68 0.36 -1.58 0.21
CA SER A 68 -0.54 -0.93 -0.75
C SER A 68 -0.11 -1.17 -2.20
N PHE A 69 1.20 -1.10 -2.45
CA PHE A 69 1.77 -1.38 -3.77
C PHE A 69 1.59 -2.87 -4.12
N GLY A 70 2.02 -3.77 -3.24
CA GLY A 70 1.97 -5.22 -3.46
C GLY A 70 0.54 -5.74 -3.68
N VAL A 71 -0.40 -5.41 -2.80
CA VAL A 71 -1.78 -5.92 -2.89
C VAL A 71 -2.49 -5.41 -4.15
N SER A 72 -2.20 -4.19 -4.61
CA SER A 72 -2.75 -3.67 -5.87
C SER A 72 -2.20 -4.43 -7.07
N HIS A 73 -0.89 -4.71 -7.07
CA HIS A 73 -0.24 -5.52 -8.09
C HIS A 73 -0.81 -6.94 -8.13
N ASP A 74 -0.84 -7.62 -6.98
CA ASP A 74 -1.35 -8.98 -6.85
C ASP A 74 -2.81 -9.07 -7.27
N THR A 75 -3.63 -8.07 -6.91
CA THR A 75 -5.03 -8.02 -7.36
C THR A 75 -5.13 -7.90 -8.88
N ALA A 76 -4.28 -7.10 -9.53
CA ALA A 76 -4.25 -7.00 -10.99
C ALA A 76 -3.85 -8.34 -11.64
N MET A 77 -2.82 -9.00 -11.11
CA MET A 77 -2.32 -10.28 -11.62
C MET A 77 -3.30 -11.42 -11.39
N ALA A 78 -4.00 -11.45 -10.25
CA ALA A 78 -5.07 -12.39 -9.97
C ALA A 78 -6.19 -12.31 -11.02
N LEU A 79 -6.64 -11.08 -11.36
CA LEU A 79 -7.68 -10.86 -12.36
C LEU A 79 -7.27 -11.33 -13.76
N VAL A 80 -5.99 -11.20 -14.11
CA VAL A 80 -5.43 -11.73 -15.37
C VAL A 80 -5.35 -13.27 -15.31
N ALA A 81 -4.89 -13.83 -14.19
CA ALA A 81 -4.77 -15.27 -13.98
C ALA A 81 -6.10 -16.02 -14.09
N GLU A 82 -7.19 -15.43 -13.60
CA GLU A 82 -8.56 -15.97 -13.71
C GLU A 82 -8.99 -16.27 -15.16
N HIS A 83 -8.36 -15.61 -16.14
CA HIS A 83 -8.70 -15.73 -17.56
C HIS A 83 -7.63 -16.47 -18.36
N TYR A 84 -6.62 -17.06 -17.70
CA TYR A 84 -5.63 -17.90 -18.37
C TYR A 84 -6.32 -19.15 -18.97
N PRO A 85 -6.01 -19.56 -20.22
CA PRO A 85 -4.91 -19.10 -21.10
C PRO A 85 -5.25 -17.95 -22.06
N LYS A 86 -6.43 -17.33 -21.98
CA LYS A 86 -6.87 -16.24 -22.89
C LYS A 86 -6.19 -14.89 -22.61
N THR A 87 -5.01 -14.90 -21.98
CA THR A 87 -4.28 -13.68 -21.59
C THR A 87 -3.77 -12.88 -22.79
N ALA A 88 -3.61 -13.50 -23.96
CA ALA A 88 -3.21 -12.85 -25.21
C ALA A 88 -4.15 -11.72 -25.68
N ASN A 89 -5.37 -11.65 -25.14
CA ASN A 89 -6.34 -10.60 -25.44
C ASN A 89 -6.30 -9.42 -24.45
N PHE A 90 -5.51 -9.49 -23.38
CA PHE A 90 -5.39 -8.39 -22.40
C PHE A 90 -4.53 -7.25 -22.96
N ASN A 91 -4.54 -6.09 -22.30
CA ASN A 91 -3.60 -5.02 -22.62
C ASN A 91 -2.13 -5.50 -22.58
N SER A 92 -1.30 -5.06 -23.53
CA SER A 92 0.10 -5.47 -23.64
C SER A 92 0.94 -5.20 -22.38
N ALA A 93 0.62 -4.17 -21.62
CA ALA A 93 1.27 -3.89 -20.34
C ALA A 93 0.99 -4.98 -19.28
N LEU A 94 -0.26 -5.42 -19.17
CA LEU A 94 -0.65 -6.52 -18.28
C LEU A 94 -0.05 -7.85 -18.74
N GLN A 95 -0.03 -8.11 -20.05
CA GLN A 95 0.58 -9.31 -20.58
C GLN A 95 2.07 -9.39 -20.24
N ARG A 96 2.80 -8.28 -20.40
CA ARG A 96 4.21 -8.21 -20.05
C ARG A 96 4.44 -8.53 -18.57
N GLU A 97 3.78 -7.80 -17.67
CA GLU A 97 3.92 -7.98 -16.22
C GLU A 97 3.53 -9.40 -15.80
N PHE A 98 2.39 -9.91 -16.27
CA PHE A 98 1.95 -11.27 -15.97
C PHE A 98 2.91 -12.35 -16.50
N SER A 99 3.49 -12.14 -17.68
CA SER A 99 4.50 -13.04 -18.23
C SER A 99 5.81 -13.02 -17.46
N GLU A 100 6.17 -11.88 -16.86
CA GLU A 100 7.30 -11.75 -15.96
C GLU A 100 7.00 -12.50 -14.66
N ASP A 101 5.84 -12.27 -14.04
CA ASP A 101 5.42 -12.96 -12.82
C ASP A 101 5.41 -14.48 -12.94
N ILE A 102 4.87 -15.02 -14.05
CA ILE A 102 4.90 -16.47 -14.31
C ILE A 102 6.33 -17.00 -14.44
N LYS A 103 7.26 -16.23 -15.03
CA LYS A 103 8.67 -16.65 -15.14
C LYS A 103 9.34 -16.71 -13.77
N TRP A 104 8.95 -15.83 -12.87
CA TRP A 104 9.46 -15.80 -11.49
C TRP A 104 8.83 -16.90 -10.63
N ASP A 105 7.56 -17.26 -10.86
CA ASP A 105 6.89 -18.38 -10.20
C ASP A 105 7.33 -19.75 -10.73
N LYS A 106 8.58 -20.12 -10.44
CA LYS A 106 9.17 -21.42 -10.80
C LYS A 106 8.42 -22.62 -10.20
N ALA A 107 7.65 -22.40 -9.13
CA ALA A 107 6.98 -23.46 -8.39
C ALA A 107 5.51 -23.66 -8.80
N LYS A 108 4.98 -22.87 -9.74
CA LYS A 108 3.54 -22.85 -10.09
C LYS A 108 2.64 -22.66 -8.86
N THR A 109 3.13 -21.86 -7.92
CA THR A 109 2.50 -21.62 -6.62
C THR A 109 1.61 -20.38 -6.60
N LEU A 110 1.39 -19.71 -7.74
CA LEU A 110 0.46 -18.58 -7.89
C LEU A 110 -0.98 -18.96 -7.52
N SER A 111 -1.25 -19.02 -6.22
CA SER A 111 -2.55 -19.05 -5.58
C SER A 111 -2.94 -17.59 -5.31
N LEU A 112 -3.13 -16.79 -6.37
CA LEU A 112 -3.61 -15.42 -6.21
C LEU A 112 -5.13 -15.39 -6.19
N SER A 113 -5.68 -14.84 -5.11
CA SER A 113 -7.07 -14.43 -5.02
C SER A 113 -7.17 -12.91 -5.15
N ALA A 114 -8.04 -12.43 -6.03
CA ALA A 114 -8.25 -11.01 -6.23
C ALA A 114 -8.91 -10.37 -4.98
N HIS A 115 -8.16 -9.54 -4.25
CA HIS A 115 -8.66 -8.85 -3.04
C HIS A 115 -8.90 -7.37 -3.29
N THR A 116 -9.88 -7.08 -4.16
CA THR A 116 -10.15 -5.71 -4.64
C THR A 116 -10.55 -4.73 -3.54
N LYS A 117 -11.21 -5.22 -2.48
CA LYS A 117 -11.54 -4.39 -1.31
C LYS A 117 -10.28 -4.00 -0.53
N THR A 118 -9.42 -4.97 -0.28
CA THR A 118 -8.16 -4.78 0.46
C THR A 118 -7.24 -3.80 -0.25
N ALA A 119 -7.11 -3.92 -1.58
CA ALA A 119 -6.32 -3.00 -2.41
C ALA A 119 -6.76 -1.53 -2.28
N MET A 120 -8.05 -1.26 -2.05
CA MET A 120 -8.58 0.09 -1.86
C MET A 120 -8.48 0.58 -0.42
N VAL A 121 -8.65 -0.32 0.56
CA VAL A 121 -8.69 0.05 1.98
C VAL A 121 -7.30 0.32 2.55
N ILE A 122 -6.27 -0.42 2.13
CA ILE A 122 -4.90 -0.25 2.64
C ILE A 122 -4.37 1.17 2.45
N PRO A 123 -4.43 1.80 1.25
CA PRO A 123 -3.96 3.17 1.09
C PRO A 123 -4.66 4.16 2.02
N LEU A 124 -5.97 4.01 2.25
CA LEU A 124 -6.71 4.86 3.19
C LEU A 124 -6.23 4.66 4.64
N LEU A 125 -6.03 3.40 5.04
CA LEU A 125 -5.50 3.07 6.36
C LEU A 125 -4.09 3.64 6.54
N ALA A 126 -3.24 3.53 5.52
CA ALA A 126 -1.90 4.08 5.53
C ALA A 126 -1.92 5.60 5.76
N LEU A 127 -2.80 6.33 5.07
CA LEU A 127 -2.94 7.78 5.25
C LEU A 127 -3.41 8.13 6.67
N LEU A 128 -4.39 7.40 7.22
CA LEU A 128 -4.89 7.64 8.58
C LEU A 128 -3.78 7.45 9.63
N VAL A 129 -3.01 6.35 9.52
CA VAL A 129 -1.90 6.08 10.44
C VAL A 129 -0.80 7.12 10.27
N GLN A 130 -0.45 7.50 9.04
CA GLN A 130 0.54 8.55 8.77
C GLN A 130 0.10 9.90 9.33
N SER A 131 -1.17 10.30 9.17
CA SER A 131 -1.71 11.52 9.75
C SER A 131 -1.65 11.50 11.27
N TYR A 132 -1.97 10.37 11.90
CA TYR A 132 -1.85 10.21 13.35
C TYR A 132 -0.40 10.38 13.82
N VAL A 133 0.56 9.69 13.19
CA VAL A 133 1.99 9.81 13.54
C VAL A 133 2.48 11.24 13.35
N PHE A 134 2.11 11.89 12.25
CA PHE A 134 2.47 13.28 11.98
C PHE A 134 1.96 14.22 13.06
N ILE A 135 0.67 14.17 13.41
CA ILE A 135 0.07 15.01 14.45
C ILE A 135 0.77 14.80 15.79
N ARG A 136 1.01 13.54 16.17
CA ARG A 136 1.71 13.21 17.43
C ARG A 136 3.13 13.77 17.44
N LEU A 137 3.86 13.62 16.35
CA LEU A 137 5.21 14.15 16.22
C LEU A 137 5.22 15.69 16.33
N SER A 138 4.29 16.38 15.67
CA SER A 138 4.13 17.83 15.76
C SER A 138 3.85 18.31 17.18
N CYS A 139 2.96 17.64 17.92
CA CYS A 139 2.70 18.00 19.33
C CYS A 139 3.95 17.89 20.22
N HIS A 140 4.82 16.91 19.98
CA HIS A 140 6.08 16.77 20.72
C HIS A 140 7.05 17.93 20.41
N VAL A 141 7.08 18.41 19.16
CA VAL A 141 7.89 19.59 18.78
C VAL A 141 7.43 20.83 19.51
N ASP A 142 6.13 21.11 19.47
CA ASP A 142 5.59 22.33 20.08
C ASP A 142 5.83 22.35 21.59
N SER A 143 5.63 21.22 22.27
CA SER A 143 5.90 21.12 23.71
C SER A 143 7.38 21.32 24.06
N SER A 144 8.29 20.83 23.20
CA SER A 144 9.74 21.01 23.38
C SER A 144 10.16 22.46 23.15
N PHE A 145 9.58 23.13 22.15
CA PHE A 145 9.86 24.53 21.83
C PHE A 145 9.39 25.48 22.94
N VAL A 146 8.17 25.27 23.46
CA VAL A 146 7.63 26.05 24.57
C VAL A 146 8.50 25.91 25.82
N ASN A 147 8.95 24.69 26.14
CA ASN A 147 9.83 24.43 27.28
C ASN A 147 11.24 25.01 27.10
N GLN A 148 11.80 25.00 25.88
CA GLN A 148 13.14 25.55 25.61
C GLN A 148 13.16 27.09 25.57
N CYS A 149 12.08 27.74 25.13
CA CYS A 149 12.03 29.20 25.07
C CYS A 149 11.69 29.87 26.41
N GLY A 150 11.46 29.11 27.49
CA GLY A 150 11.26 29.67 28.83
C GLY A 150 9.96 30.44 29.03
N TRP A 151 8.98 30.30 28.12
CA TRP A 151 7.66 30.91 28.27
C TRP A 151 6.83 30.05 29.23
N SER A 152 7.09 30.23 30.52
CA SER A 152 6.17 29.77 31.56
C SER A 152 4.93 30.67 31.49
N ILE A 153 3.89 30.19 30.81
CA ILE A 153 2.58 30.87 30.78
C ILE A 153 1.99 30.70 32.19
N PHE A 154 2.08 31.78 32.98
CA PHE A 154 1.30 32.00 34.19
C PHE A 154 -0.17 32.24 33.84
#